data_AF-A0A9D9BZN0-F1
#
_entry.id   AF-A0A9D9BZN0-F1
#
_cell.length_a   1.000
_cell.length_b   1.000
_cell.length_c   1.000
_cell.angle_alpha   90.00
_cell.angle_beta   90.00
_cell.angle_gamma   90.00
#
_symmetry.space_group_name_H-M   'P 1'
#
loop_
_entity.id
_entity.type
_entity.pdbx_description
1 polymer ?
#
loop_
_entity_poly.entity_id
_entity_poly.type
_entity_poly.pdbx_seq_one_letter_code
_entity_poly.pdbx_strand_id
1 'polypeptide(L)'
;MNINWNVSDASEVDQYKIYINDELEGTSTTNSYEIDKSRVEFSTKYTLEAYKDNKLLFHKDFYYGVYGDVNLDGSINDNDVKKLIELIFAGYVFNSGAIKLLDNNNDGIVDIGDAFKILAYQNERVEHLVYNEYEVTFVGYSGNALARVKVLEGEDATAPEAPTITGYTFVGWSVSYTNVNSNLIVRAIYEAN
;
A
#
# COMPACT_ATOMS: atom_id res chain seq x y z
N MET A 1 -18.16 0.18 -14.39
CA MET A 1 -17.80 -0.89 -13.43
C MET A 1 -19.10 -1.43 -12.91
N ASN A 2 -19.33 -2.74 -13.01
CA ASN A 2 -20.56 -3.32 -12.47
C ASN A 2 -20.34 -3.66 -11.01
N ILE A 3 -21.14 -3.05 -10.15
CA ILE A 3 -21.30 -3.45 -8.76
C ILE A 3 -22.50 -4.38 -8.66
N ASN A 4 -22.31 -5.50 -7.98
CA ASN A 4 -23.36 -6.48 -7.72
C ASN A 4 -23.44 -6.69 -6.21
N TRP A 5 -24.65 -6.90 -5.70
CA TRP A 5 -24.86 -7.15 -4.28
C TRP A 5 -25.84 -8.30 -4.05
N ASN A 6 -25.90 -8.79 -2.83
CA ASN A 6 -26.90 -9.77 -2.43
C ASN A 6 -27.46 -9.34 -1.07
N VAL A 7 -28.77 -9.11 -1.01
CA VAL A 7 -29.48 -8.79 0.22
C VAL A 7 -30.21 -10.07 0.64
N SER A 8 -29.99 -10.54 1.86
CA SER A 8 -30.55 -11.80 2.38
C SER A 8 -32.07 -11.90 2.21
N ASP A 9 -32.77 -10.77 2.24
CA ASP A 9 -34.22 -10.66 2.08
C ASP A 9 -34.62 -9.86 0.82
N ALA A 10 -33.90 -10.06 -0.29
CA ALA A 10 -34.12 -9.33 -1.55
C ALA A 10 -35.57 -9.42 -2.09
N SER A 11 -36.36 -10.42 -1.70
CA SER A 11 -37.78 -10.55 -2.09
C SER A 11 -38.67 -9.43 -1.55
N GLU A 12 -38.18 -8.65 -0.60
CA GLU A 12 -38.92 -7.52 -0.03
C GLU A 12 -38.55 -6.17 -0.64
N VAL A 13 -37.46 -6.07 -1.41
CA VAL A 13 -36.97 -4.78 -1.93
C VAL A 13 -37.58 -4.48 -3.30
N ASP A 14 -38.12 -3.28 -3.49
CA ASP A 14 -38.61 -2.79 -4.79
C ASP A 14 -37.67 -1.77 -5.46
N GLN A 15 -36.80 -1.13 -4.68
CA GLN A 15 -35.87 -0.11 -5.17
C GLN A 15 -34.56 -0.09 -4.37
N TYR A 16 -33.47 0.07 -5.09
CA TYR A 16 -32.16 0.44 -4.56
C TYR A 16 -31.81 1.87 -4.98
N LYS A 17 -31.17 2.61 -4.07
CA LYS A 17 -30.53 3.89 -4.36
C LYS A 17 -29.03 3.76 -4.13
N ILE A 18 -28.26 4.26 -5.09
CA ILE A 18 -26.81 4.22 -5.09
C ILE A 18 -26.34 5.66 -4.97
N TYR A 19 -25.48 5.93 -4.00
CA TYR A 19 -24.86 7.24 -3.80
C TYR A 19 -23.36 7.13 -3.99
N ILE A 20 -22.77 8.22 -4.49
CA ILE A 20 -21.33 8.43 -4.59
C ILE A 20 -21.03 9.72 -3.83
N ASN A 21 -20.19 9.65 -2.80
CA ASN A 21 -19.86 10.80 -1.93
C ASN A 21 -21.11 11.55 -1.42
N ASP A 22 -22.10 10.79 -0.92
CA ASP A 22 -23.39 11.26 -0.43
C ASP A 22 -24.31 11.94 -1.48
N GLU A 23 -23.90 12.01 -2.74
CA GLU A 23 -24.75 12.45 -3.86
C GLU A 23 -25.42 11.25 -4.53
N LEU A 24 -26.72 11.36 -4.83
CA LEU A 24 -27.46 10.30 -5.51
C LEU A 24 -26.91 10.10 -6.92
N GLU A 25 -26.27 8.96 -7.15
CA GLU A 25 -25.77 8.57 -8.46
C GLU A 25 -26.87 7.98 -9.32
N GLY A 26 -27.74 7.16 -8.73
CA GLY A 26 -28.84 6.58 -9.44
C GLY A 26 -29.65 5.57 -8.65
N THR A 27 -30.53 4.87 -9.35
CA THR A 27 -31.43 3.88 -8.77
C THR A 27 -31.41 2.59 -9.57
N SER A 28 -31.70 1.47 -8.91
CA SER A 28 -31.83 0.16 -9.54
C SER A 28 -33.02 -0.60 -8.97
N THR A 29 -33.68 -1.42 -9.78
CA THR A 29 -34.70 -2.40 -9.34
C THR A 29 -34.14 -3.82 -9.29
N THR A 30 -32.86 -3.98 -9.62
CA THR A 30 -32.14 -5.26 -9.60
C THR A 30 -30.95 -5.17 -8.66
N ASN A 31 -30.33 -6.31 -8.37
CA ASN A 31 -29.19 -6.38 -7.45
C ASN A 31 -27.84 -6.01 -8.14
N SER A 32 -27.91 -5.09 -9.11
CA SER A 32 -26.74 -4.63 -9.87
C SER A 32 -26.91 -3.18 -10.32
N TYR A 33 -25.78 -2.48 -10.46
CA TYR A 33 -25.73 -1.14 -11.04
C TYR A 33 -24.39 -0.92 -11.77
N GLU A 34 -24.45 -0.26 -12.93
CA GLU A 34 -23.26 0.10 -13.69
C GLU A 34 -22.83 1.53 -13.31
N ILE A 35 -21.60 1.65 -12.82
CA ILE A 35 -20.99 2.93 -12.43
C ILE A 35 -20.00 3.38 -13.50
N ASP A 36 -20.00 4.67 -13.84
CA ASP A 36 -18.94 5.24 -14.66
C ASP A 36 -17.60 5.20 -13.90
N LYS A 37 -16.64 4.42 -14.43
CA LYS A 37 -15.30 4.27 -13.83
C LYS A 37 -14.52 5.58 -13.76
N SER A 38 -14.83 6.57 -14.60
CA SER A 38 -14.14 7.85 -14.60
C SER A 38 -14.45 8.73 -13.39
N ARG A 39 -15.54 8.44 -12.68
CA ARG A 39 -15.98 9.12 -11.46
C ARG A 39 -15.52 8.41 -10.18
N VAL A 40 -14.70 7.38 -10.33
CA VAL A 40 -14.18 6.57 -9.22
C VAL A 40 -12.78 7.06 -8.91
N GLU A 41 -12.64 7.66 -7.73
CA GLU A 41 -11.36 8.10 -7.18
C GLU A 41 -10.98 7.26 -5.96
N PHE A 42 -9.71 7.30 -5.57
CA PHE A 42 -9.29 6.78 -4.26
C PHE A 42 -10.09 7.53 -3.18
N SER A 43 -10.57 6.82 -2.14
CA SER A 43 -11.49 7.34 -1.10
C SER A 43 -12.94 7.63 -1.49
N THR A 44 -13.42 7.20 -2.66
CA THR A 44 -14.85 7.36 -2.99
C THR A 44 -15.73 6.59 -2.00
N LYS A 45 -16.64 7.29 -1.33
CA LYS A 45 -17.71 6.70 -0.52
C LYS A 45 -18.84 6.25 -1.44
N TYR A 46 -19.28 5.02 -1.27
CA TYR A 46 -20.51 4.52 -1.85
C TYR A 46 -21.52 4.22 -0.77
N THR A 47 -22.77 4.59 -1.01
CA THR A 47 -23.89 4.17 -0.16
C THR A 47 -24.86 3.36 -1.00
N LEU A 48 -25.22 2.18 -0.50
CA LEU A 48 -26.33 1.40 -1.02
C LEU A 48 -27.48 1.44 -0.02
N GLU A 49 -28.61 1.95 -0.47
CA GLU A 49 -29.85 1.92 0.28
C GLU A 49 -30.87 1.04 -0.43
N ALA A 50 -31.60 0.20 0.33
CA ALA A 50 -32.68 -0.63 -0.18
C ALA A 50 -34.02 -0.19 0.43
N TYR A 51 -35.05 -0.13 -0.40
CA TYR A 51 -36.37 0.38 -0.07
C TYR A 51 -37.48 -0.62 -0.42
N LYS A 52 -38.58 -0.52 0.31
CA LYS A 52 -39.87 -1.14 0.00
C LYS A 52 -40.99 -0.17 0.32
N ASP A 53 -41.89 0.10 -0.62
CA ASP A 53 -43.03 1.00 -0.41
C ASP A 53 -42.58 2.37 0.16
N ASN A 54 -41.47 2.91 -0.37
CA ASN A 54 -40.79 4.13 0.12
C ASN A 54 -40.22 4.08 1.54
N LYS A 55 -40.19 2.92 2.20
CA LYS A 55 -39.56 2.73 3.51
C LYS A 55 -38.15 2.16 3.35
N LEU A 56 -37.16 2.79 3.99
CA LEU A 56 -35.79 2.30 4.07
C LEU A 56 -35.74 0.99 4.85
N LEU A 57 -35.22 -0.07 4.23
CA LEU A 57 -35.00 -1.38 4.83
C LEU A 57 -33.54 -1.59 5.21
N PHE A 58 -32.63 -1.08 4.38
CA PHE A 58 -31.19 -1.33 4.49
C PHE A 58 -30.43 -0.09 4.04
N HIS A 59 -29.37 0.23 4.76
CA HIS A 59 -28.41 1.28 4.42
C HIS A 59 -27.02 0.73 4.71
N LYS A 60 -26.12 0.83 3.74
CA LYS A 60 -24.73 0.41 3.90
C LYS A 60 -23.80 1.32 3.14
N ASP A 61 -22.86 1.88 3.90
CA ASP A 61 -21.71 2.57 3.36
C ASP A 61 -20.58 1.58 3.09
N PHE A 62 -19.88 1.78 1.98
CA PHE A 62 -18.63 1.11 1.64
C PHE A 62 -17.71 2.10 0.92
N TYR A 63 -16.42 2.06 1.25
CA TYR A 63 -15.44 2.99 0.72
C TYR A 63 -14.51 2.26 -0.24
N TYR A 64 -14.29 2.83 -1.42
CA TYR A 64 -13.31 2.28 -2.35
C TYR A 64 -11.92 2.81 -2.01
N GLY A 65 -11.15 1.96 -1.33
CA GLY A 65 -9.73 2.14 -1.06
C GLY A 65 -9.41 3.45 -0.34
N VAL A 66 -9.66 3.52 0.97
CA VAL A 66 -9.01 4.53 1.82
C VAL A 66 -7.72 3.91 2.31
N TYR A 67 -6.59 4.43 1.83
CA TYR A 67 -5.26 3.96 2.23
C TYR A 67 -5.08 4.19 3.75
N GLY A 68 -4.87 3.12 4.52
CA GLY A 68 -4.81 3.17 5.99
C GLY A 68 -6.11 2.85 6.74
N ASP A 69 -7.24 2.68 6.04
CA ASP A 69 -8.50 2.16 6.60
C ASP A 69 -8.50 0.63 6.53
N VAL A 70 -7.79 0.02 7.47
CA VAL A 70 -7.53 -1.43 7.53
C VAL A 70 -8.80 -2.20 7.92
N ASN A 71 -9.67 -1.60 8.72
CA ASN A 71 -10.90 -2.24 9.18
C ASN A 71 -12.11 -1.99 8.25
N LEU A 72 -11.95 -1.14 7.21
CA LEU A 72 -12.94 -0.76 6.21
C LEU A 72 -14.18 -0.10 6.81
N ASP A 73 -14.00 0.67 7.89
CA ASP A 73 -15.06 1.44 8.54
C ASP A 73 -15.24 2.85 7.94
N GLY A 74 -14.38 3.24 7.01
CA GLY A 74 -14.39 4.53 6.34
C GLY A 74 -13.62 5.63 7.07
N SER A 75 -12.99 5.33 8.21
CA SER A 75 -12.26 6.30 9.03
C SER A 75 -10.88 5.76 9.39
N ILE A 76 -9.82 6.48 9.05
CA ILE A 76 -8.45 6.11 9.47
C ILE A 76 -8.28 6.47 10.96
N ASN A 77 -8.31 5.47 11.84
CA ASN A 77 -8.34 5.64 13.30
C ASN A 77 -7.56 4.52 14.07
N ASP A 78 -7.51 4.61 15.39
CA ASP A 78 -6.76 3.64 16.23
C ASP A 78 -7.21 2.18 16.04
N ASN A 79 -8.45 1.97 15.58
CA ASN A 79 -8.96 0.63 15.31
C ASN A 79 -8.31 0.01 14.07
N ASP A 80 -7.84 0.81 13.10
CA ASP A 80 -7.06 0.33 11.95
C ASP A 80 -5.68 -0.14 12.37
N VAL A 81 -5.03 0.65 13.22
CA VAL A 81 -3.73 0.30 13.84
C VAL A 81 -3.86 -1.01 14.61
N LYS A 82 -4.88 -1.13 15.48
CA LYS A 82 -5.13 -2.36 16.23
C LYS A 82 -5.39 -3.53 15.31
N LYS A 83 -6.21 -3.34 14.27
CA LYS A 83 -6.57 -4.41 13.34
C LYS A 83 -5.34 -4.90 12.57
N LEU A 84 -4.49 -3.99 12.12
CA LEU A 84 -3.25 -4.32 11.42
C LEU A 84 -2.28 -5.09 12.35
N ILE A 85 -2.09 -4.60 13.57
CA ILE A 85 -1.27 -5.25 14.60
C ILE A 85 -1.77 -6.66 14.92
N GLU A 86 -3.09 -6.86 15.06
CA GLU A 86 -3.69 -8.19 15.26
C GLU A 86 -3.32 -9.16 14.12
N LEU A 87 -3.42 -8.70 12.86
CA LEU A 87 -3.12 -9.53 11.70
C LEU A 87 -1.63 -9.91 11.62
N ILE A 88 -0.74 -8.97 11.96
CA ILE A 88 0.71 -9.19 12.03
C ILE A 88 1.05 -10.22 13.11
N PHE A 89 0.54 -10.05 14.33
CA PHE A 89 0.83 -10.97 15.45
C PHE A 89 0.17 -12.35 15.30
N ALA A 90 -0.94 -12.44 14.57
CA ALA A 90 -1.55 -13.72 14.21
C ALA A 90 -0.71 -14.51 13.19
N GLY A 91 0.36 -13.92 12.63
CA GLY A 91 1.21 -14.55 11.62
C GLY A 91 0.47 -14.81 10.31
N TYR A 92 -0.51 -13.95 9.99
CA TYR A 92 -1.34 -14.14 8.80
C TYR A 92 -0.50 -13.97 7.53
N VAL A 93 -0.66 -14.88 6.58
CA VAL A 93 -0.02 -14.78 5.27
C VAL A 93 -0.99 -14.11 4.29
N PHE A 94 -0.61 -12.93 3.80
CA PHE A 94 -1.45 -12.16 2.89
C PHE A 94 -1.22 -12.55 1.43
N ASN A 95 -2.29 -12.52 0.63
CA ASN A 95 -2.16 -12.60 -0.82
C ASN A 95 -1.76 -11.24 -1.42
N SER A 96 -1.33 -11.22 -2.69
CA SER A 96 -0.86 -9.99 -3.36
C SER A 96 -1.89 -8.87 -3.49
N GLY A 97 -3.19 -9.18 -3.39
CA GLY A 97 -4.25 -8.17 -3.34
C GLY A 97 -4.37 -7.52 -1.96
N ALA A 98 -4.25 -8.32 -0.91
CA ALA A 98 -4.28 -7.85 0.47
C ALA A 98 -3.01 -7.06 0.84
N ILE A 99 -1.84 -7.46 0.33
CA ILE A 99 -0.58 -6.72 0.55
C ILE A 99 -0.74 -5.27 0.09
N LYS A 100 -1.29 -5.03 -1.11
CA LYS A 100 -1.51 -3.65 -1.64
C LYS A 100 -2.43 -2.75 -0.80
N LEU A 101 -3.23 -3.33 0.08
CA LEU A 101 -4.16 -2.59 0.94
C LEU A 101 -3.60 -2.36 2.35
N LEU A 102 -2.69 -3.23 2.78
CA LEU A 102 -2.15 -3.26 4.15
C LEU A 102 -0.73 -2.71 4.24
N ASP A 103 0.00 -2.75 3.12
CA ASP A 103 1.28 -2.09 2.91
C ASP A 103 1.00 -0.59 2.77
N ASN A 104 1.03 0.11 3.90
CA ASN A 104 0.77 1.53 4.02
C ASN A 104 2.06 2.35 3.81
N ASN A 105 3.25 1.74 3.89
CA ASN A 105 4.50 2.45 3.60
C ASN A 105 5.04 2.20 2.18
N ASN A 106 4.42 1.30 1.40
CA ASN A 106 4.81 0.82 0.06
C ASN A 106 6.18 0.11 0.01
N ASP A 107 6.60 -0.57 1.07
CA ASP A 107 7.87 -1.33 1.10
C ASP A 107 7.73 -2.78 0.58
N GLY A 108 6.51 -3.23 0.28
CA GLY A 108 6.19 -4.56 -0.22
C GLY A 108 6.03 -5.62 0.86
N ILE A 109 6.11 -5.24 2.13
CA ILE A 109 5.99 -6.09 3.31
C ILE A 109 4.84 -5.51 4.17
N VAL A 110 4.04 -6.39 4.78
CA VAL A 110 3.02 -5.96 5.74
C VAL A 110 3.58 -6.14 7.15
N ASP A 111 3.98 -5.05 7.80
CA ASP A 111 4.62 -5.07 9.10
C ASP A 111 4.26 -3.87 10.01
N ILE A 112 5.04 -3.67 11.07
CA ILE A 112 4.75 -2.61 12.04
C ILE A 112 4.99 -1.20 11.49
N GLY A 113 5.82 -1.05 10.45
CA GLY A 113 6.05 0.20 9.72
C GLY A 113 4.77 0.75 9.09
N ASP A 114 3.89 -0.13 8.62
CA ASP A 114 2.57 0.22 8.10
C ASP A 114 1.65 0.80 9.18
N ALA A 115 1.64 0.17 10.36
CA ALA A 115 0.87 0.64 11.51
C ALA A 115 1.37 2.02 11.98
N PHE A 116 2.69 2.24 11.94
CA PHE A 116 3.28 3.55 12.24
C PHE A 116 2.87 4.63 11.23
N LYS A 117 2.70 4.27 9.95
CA LYS A 117 2.22 5.21 8.92
C LYS A 117 0.79 5.70 9.20
N ILE A 118 -0.09 4.78 9.58
CA ILE A 118 -1.49 5.09 9.95
C ILE A 118 -1.50 6.03 11.17
N LEU A 119 -0.71 5.72 12.20
CA LEU A 119 -0.53 6.56 13.39
C LEU A 119 0.01 7.96 13.07
N ALA A 120 0.97 8.07 12.14
CA ALA A 120 1.54 9.35 11.73
C ALA A 120 0.53 10.23 10.98
N TYR A 121 -0.37 9.62 10.20
CA TYR A 121 -1.45 10.32 9.49
C TYR A 121 -2.48 10.93 10.44
N GLN A 122 -2.86 10.21 11.50
CA GLN A 122 -3.81 10.70 12.52
C GLN A 122 -3.29 11.88 13.34
N ASN A 123 -1.97 12.02 13.47
CA ASN A 123 -1.34 13.09 14.22
C ASN A 123 -1.03 14.34 13.36
N GLU A 124 -1.60 14.45 12.15
CA GLU A 124 -1.50 15.59 11.23
C GLU A 124 -0.05 15.96 10.78
N ARG A 125 0.93 15.05 10.85
CA ARG A 125 2.34 15.32 10.48
C ARG A 125 2.69 14.87 9.05
N VAL A 126 1.81 15.13 8.07
CA VAL A 126 1.98 14.66 6.68
C VAL A 126 3.03 15.47 5.89
N GLU A 127 3.38 16.67 6.35
CA GLU A 127 4.20 17.64 5.61
C GLU A 127 5.67 17.24 5.37
N HIS A 128 6.14 16.14 5.95
CA HIS A 128 7.51 15.62 5.78
C HIS A 128 7.60 14.27 5.05
N LEU A 129 6.51 13.77 4.46
CA LEU A 129 6.50 12.48 3.75
C LEU A 129 6.95 12.59 2.29
N VAL A 130 7.91 13.47 1.99
CA VAL A 130 8.68 13.46 0.74
C VAL A 130 9.92 12.62 1.01
N TYR A 131 9.87 11.34 0.66
CA TYR A 131 11.09 10.52 0.66
C TYR A 131 11.85 10.78 -0.63
N ASN A 132 13.13 11.10 -0.50
CA ASN A 132 14.02 11.16 -1.64
C ASN A 132 14.38 9.73 -2.07
N GLU A 133 14.33 9.45 -3.37
CA GLU A 133 14.88 8.22 -3.93
C GLU A 133 16.36 8.45 -4.26
N TYR A 134 17.22 7.52 -3.85
CA TYR A 134 18.65 7.54 -4.13
C TYR A 134 19.07 6.31 -4.93
N GLU A 135 20.00 6.51 -5.87
CA GLU A 135 20.62 5.45 -6.65
C GLU A 135 21.99 5.07 -6.07
N VAL A 136 22.14 3.78 -5.77
CA VAL A 136 23.39 3.16 -5.34
C VAL A 136 23.96 2.34 -6.48
N THR A 137 25.11 2.77 -7.00
CA THR A 137 25.83 2.08 -8.08
C THR A 137 27.01 1.29 -7.50
N PHE A 138 26.96 -0.03 -7.60
CA PHE A 138 28.08 -0.91 -7.27
C PHE A 138 29.02 -1.03 -8.46
N VAL A 139 30.33 -0.81 -8.22
CA VAL A 139 31.36 -0.91 -9.26
C VAL A 139 32.46 -1.88 -8.86
N GLY A 140 32.96 -2.64 -9.83
CA GLY A 140 34.05 -3.60 -9.65
C GLY A 140 35.42 -2.94 -9.60
N TYR A 141 36.47 -3.75 -9.41
CA TYR A 141 37.87 -3.30 -9.31
C TYR A 141 38.31 -2.46 -10.52
N SER A 142 37.84 -2.80 -11.73
CA SER A 142 38.14 -2.09 -12.97
C SER A 142 37.31 -0.81 -13.20
N GLY A 143 36.41 -0.47 -12.27
CA GLY A 143 35.52 0.69 -12.38
C GLY A 143 34.22 0.46 -13.18
N ASN A 144 34.00 -0.74 -13.69
CA ASN A 144 32.76 -1.10 -14.40
C ASN A 144 31.59 -1.26 -13.41
N ALA A 145 30.40 -0.79 -13.80
CA ALA A 145 29.18 -1.00 -13.01
C ALA A 145 28.81 -2.49 -12.98
N LEU A 146 28.61 -3.01 -11.77
CA LEU A 146 28.14 -4.37 -11.49
C LEU A 146 26.62 -4.39 -11.28
N ALA A 147 26.09 -3.39 -10.56
CA ALA A 147 24.65 -3.24 -10.31
C ALA A 147 24.29 -1.78 -10.05
N ARG A 148 23.03 -1.42 -10.30
CA ARG A 148 22.39 -0.17 -9.85
C ARG A 148 21.13 -0.53 -9.07
N VAL A 149 21.01 0.03 -7.88
CA VAL A 149 19.89 -0.23 -6.97
C VAL A 149 19.28 1.12 -6.58
N LYS A 150 17.96 1.25 -6.73
CA LYS A 150 17.21 2.40 -6.22
C LYS A 150 16.68 2.06 -4.84
N VAL A 151 16.87 2.98 -3.90
CA VAL A 151 16.45 2.84 -2.51
C VAL A 151 15.81 4.15 -2.04
N LEU A 152 14.85 4.06 -1.12
CA LEU A 152 14.31 5.25 -0.46
C LEU A 152 15.30 5.79 0.56
N GLU A 153 15.16 7.06 0.91
CA GLU A 153 15.93 7.68 1.99
C GLU A 153 15.79 6.89 3.28
N GLY A 154 16.92 6.39 3.79
CA GLY A 154 17.00 5.59 5.02
C GLY A 154 16.98 4.07 4.82
N GLU A 155 16.75 3.59 3.59
CA GLU A 155 16.77 2.16 3.27
C GLU A 155 18.18 1.61 3.01
N ASP A 156 18.31 0.29 3.10
CA ASP A 156 19.55 -0.43 2.81
C ASP A 156 19.58 -0.92 1.34
N ALA A 157 20.71 -0.72 0.65
CA ALA A 157 20.91 -1.29 -0.68
C ALA A 157 21.47 -2.71 -0.60
N THR A 158 20.99 -3.62 -1.47
CA THR A 158 21.55 -4.98 -1.55
C THR A 158 22.75 -5.02 -2.50
N ALA A 159 23.91 -5.42 -2.00
CA ALA A 159 25.12 -5.55 -2.80
C ALA A 159 25.10 -6.81 -3.70
N PRO A 160 25.67 -6.75 -4.92
CA PRO A 160 25.84 -7.93 -5.78
C PRO A 160 27.00 -8.81 -5.29
N GLU A 161 27.12 -10.01 -5.86
CA GLU A 161 28.29 -10.86 -5.66
C GLU A 161 29.56 -10.19 -6.24
N ALA A 162 30.65 -10.20 -5.48
CA ALA A 162 31.92 -9.61 -5.91
C ALA A 162 32.66 -10.54 -6.90
N PRO A 163 33.19 -10.02 -8.02
CA PRO A 163 33.97 -10.82 -8.95
C PRO A 163 35.21 -11.46 -8.31
N THR A 164 35.55 -12.69 -8.69
CA THR A 164 36.83 -13.30 -8.28
C THR A 164 37.97 -12.79 -9.17
N ILE A 165 39.08 -12.37 -8.56
CA ILE A 165 40.28 -11.88 -9.25
C ILE A 165 41.49 -12.71 -8.83
N THR A 166 42.16 -13.34 -9.79
CA THR A 166 43.35 -14.17 -9.50
C THR A 166 44.45 -13.36 -8.81
N GLY A 167 44.95 -13.89 -7.68
CA GLY A 167 45.99 -13.24 -6.89
C GLY A 167 45.48 -12.15 -5.95
N TYR A 168 44.17 -11.96 -5.84
CA TYR A 168 43.54 -10.99 -4.96
C TYR A 168 42.38 -11.63 -4.18
N THR A 169 42.14 -11.14 -2.96
CA THR A 169 41.01 -11.52 -2.12
C THR A 169 40.07 -10.32 -1.97
N PHE A 170 38.77 -10.53 -2.18
CA PHE A 170 37.76 -9.51 -1.92
C PHE A 170 37.66 -9.27 -0.41
N VAL A 171 37.82 -8.02 0.01
CA VAL A 171 37.80 -7.64 1.43
C VAL A 171 36.55 -6.87 1.82
N GLY A 172 35.82 -6.30 0.86
CA GLY A 172 34.58 -5.59 1.13
C GLY A 172 34.29 -4.46 0.15
N TRP A 173 33.33 -3.62 0.53
CA TRP A 173 32.86 -2.49 -0.25
C TRP A 173 33.36 -1.16 0.34
N SER A 174 33.61 -0.17 -0.49
CA SER A 174 34.34 1.05 -0.10
C SER A 174 33.60 1.98 0.84
N VAL A 175 32.27 1.92 0.87
CA VAL A 175 31.42 2.75 1.71
C VAL A 175 30.25 1.92 2.21
N SER A 176 29.65 2.33 3.34
CA SER A 176 28.39 1.75 3.76
C SER A 176 27.31 2.05 2.73
N TYR A 177 26.44 1.09 2.53
CA TYR A 177 25.29 1.15 1.64
C TYR A 177 24.00 0.84 2.40
N THR A 178 24.04 0.95 3.72
CA THR A 178 22.90 0.89 4.64
C THR A 178 22.46 2.30 5.01
N ASN A 179 21.18 2.51 5.32
CA ASN A 179 20.61 3.81 5.69
C ASN A 179 20.97 4.93 4.70
N VAL A 180 20.67 4.70 3.41
CA VAL A 180 21.12 5.55 2.30
C VAL A 180 20.38 6.88 2.28
N ASN A 181 21.13 7.99 2.28
CA ASN A 181 20.58 9.35 2.27
C ASN A 181 21.13 10.24 1.13
N SER A 182 21.80 9.61 0.16
CA SER A 182 22.35 10.27 -1.03
C SER A 182 22.68 9.22 -2.10
N ASN A 183 22.85 9.63 -3.36
CA ASN A 183 23.34 8.73 -4.40
C ASN A 183 24.77 8.26 -4.06
N LEU A 184 25.01 6.95 -4.13
CA LEU A 184 26.29 6.35 -3.76
C LEU A 184 26.96 5.66 -4.96
N ILE A 185 28.28 5.73 -4.99
CA ILE A 185 29.12 4.85 -5.82
C ILE A 185 29.94 3.99 -4.87
N VAL A 186 29.63 2.69 -4.86
CA VAL A 186 30.20 1.71 -3.92
C VAL A 186 31.19 0.83 -4.67
N ARG A 187 32.48 0.93 -4.33
CA ARG A 187 33.57 0.25 -5.06
C ARG A 187 34.00 -1.03 -4.33
N ALA A 188 34.21 -2.11 -5.07
CA ALA A 188 34.78 -3.32 -4.52
C ALA A 188 36.26 -3.11 -4.15
N ILE A 189 36.65 -3.49 -2.93
CA ILE A 189 38.02 -3.43 -2.41
C ILE A 189 38.60 -4.85 -2.40
N TYR A 190 39.86 -4.95 -2.83
CA TYR A 190 40.62 -6.20 -2.86
C TYR A 190 41.99 -6.00 -2.23
N GLU A 191 42.51 -7.04 -1.60
CA GLU A 191 43.90 -7.14 -1.14
C GLU A 191 44.66 -8.17 -1.99
N ALA A 192 45.92 -7.88 -2.31
CA ALA A 192 46.77 -8.86 -2.98
C ALA A 192 47.10 -10.01 -2.01
N ASN A 193 47.04 -11.24 -2.51
CA ASN A 193 47.31 -12.46 -1.75
C ASN A 193 48.79 -12.64 -1.42
#